data_AF-A0A7Y4TZX2-F1
#
_entry.id   AF-A0A7Y4TZX2-F1
#
_cell.length_a   1.000
_cell.length_b   1.000
_cell.length_c   1.000
_cell.angle_alpha   90.00
_cell.angle_beta   90.00
_cell.angle_gamma   90.00
#
_symmetry.space_group_name_H-M   'P 1'
#
loop_
_entity.id
_entity.type
_entity.pdbx_description
1 polymer ?
#
loop_
_entity_poly.entity_id
_entity_poly.type
_entity_poly.pdbx_seq_one_letter_code
_entity_poly.pdbx_strand_id
1 'polypeptide(L)' 'MRISFTLPDDLAHRFLALIPSRHRSATVARLLAQELHHRETELAAACQAANADPALAAEITEWQACEDDIAESSPS' A
#
# COMPACT_ATOMS: atom_id res chain seq x y z
N MET A 1 3.97 -3.77 -19.73
CA MET A 1 4.74 -2.65 -19.13
C MET A 1 6.17 -3.13 -18.87
N ARG A 2 7.20 -2.30 -19.08
CA ARG A 2 8.59 -2.63 -18.78
C ARG A 2 9.09 -1.71 -17.68
N ILE A 3 9.65 -2.29 -16.62
CA ILE A 3 10.24 -1.57 -15.49
C ILE A 3 11.69 -2.03 -15.36
N SER A 4 12.57 -1.11 -15.02
CA SER A 4 13.99 -1.37 -14.74
C SER A 4 14.29 -0.90 -13.33
N PHE A 5 15.10 -1.63 -12.59
CA PHE A 5 15.54 -1.27 -11.26
C PHE A 5 17.01 -1.66 -11.09
N THR A 6 17.66 -1.00 -10.15
CA THR A 6 19.07 -1.25 -9.80
C THR A 6 19.11 -2.14 -8.57
N LEU A 7 19.98 -3.14 -8.59
CA LEU A 7 20.28 -3.97 -7.43
C LEU A 7 21.71 -3.69 -6.97
N PRO A 8 22.00 -3.80 -5.66
CA PRO A 8 23.37 -3.93 -5.18
C PRO A 8 24.10 -5.06 -5.90
N ASP A 9 25.39 -4.85 -6.20
CA ASP A 9 26.15 -5.76 -7.06
C ASP A 9 26.20 -7.18 -6.51
N ASP A 10 26.39 -7.35 -5.20
CA ASP A 10 26.42 -8.64 -4.52
C ASP A 10 25.10 -9.40 -4.69
N LEU A 11 23.97 -8.71 -4.55
CA LEU A 11 22.64 -9.26 -4.75
C LEU A 11 22.40 -9.61 -6.23
N ALA A 12 22.82 -8.75 -7.15
CA ALA A 12 22.73 -9.00 -8.58
C ALA A 12 23.50 -10.25 -8.99
N HIS A 13 24.75 -10.39 -8.52
CA HIS A 13 25.58 -11.58 -8.81
C HIS A 13 24.90 -12.86 -8.34
N ARG A 14 24.41 -12.89 -7.10
CA ARG A 14 23.69 -14.05 -6.55
C ARG A 14 22.42 -14.37 -7.34
N PHE A 15 21.63 -13.35 -7.66
CA PHE A 15 20.40 -13.51 -8.42
C PHE A 15 20.66 -14.07 -9.82
N LEU A 16 21.66 -13.53 -10.53
CA LEU A 16 22.01 -13.97 -11.89
C LEU A 16 22.59 -15.39 -11.91
N ALA A 17 23.32 -15.79 -10.87
CA ALA A 17 23.89 -17.12 -10.72
C ALA A 17 22.83 -18.20 -10.38
N LEU A 18 21.83 -17.84 -9.56
CA LEU A 18 20.84 -18.79 -9.06
C LEU A 18 19.59 -18.89 -9.94
N ILE A 19 19.23 -17.83 -10.67
CA ILE A 19 17.98 -17.76 -11.42
C ILE A 19 18.24 -17.80 -12.94
N PRO A 20 17.74 -18.83 -13.66
CA PRO A 20 17.83 -18.90 -15.12
C PRO A 20 17.21 -17.67 -15.78
N SER A 21 17.83 -17.18 -16.85
CA SER A 21 17.42 -15.95 -17.56
C SER A 21 15.92 -15.86 -17.85
N ARG A 22 15.32 -16.95 -18.33
CA ARG A 22 13.88 -17.05 -18.65
C ARG A 22 12.94 -16.89 -17.46
N HIS A 23 13.43 -17.03 -16.23
CA HIS A 23 12.63 -16.96 -15.00
C HIS A 23 12.93 -15.72 -14.16
N ARG A 24 13.90 -14.89 -14.52
CA ARG A 24 14.34 -13.74 -13.71
C ARG A 24 13.23 -12.74 -13.45
N SER A 25 12.60 -12.24 -14.51
CA SER A 25 11.50 -11.26 -14.37
C SER A 25 10.30 -11.84 -13.63
N ALA A 26 9.95 -13.11 -13.90
CA ALA A 26 8.85 -13.78 -13.21
C ALA A 26 9.14 -13.96 -11.70
N THR A 27 10.38 -14.28 -11.36
CA THR A 27 10.82 -14.42 -9.96
C THR A 27 10.72 -13.09 -9.23
N VAL A 28 11.24 -12.01 -9.82
CA VAL A 28 11.16 -10.68 -9.23
C VAL A 28 9.72 -10.21 -9.10
N ALA A 29 8.90 -10.38 -10.14
CA ALA A 29 7.49 -10.00 -10.09
C ALA A 29 6.72 -10.73 -8.98
N ARG A 30 6.97 -12.03 -8.81
CA ARG A 30 6.38 -12.82 -7.72
C ARG A 30 6.81 -12.30 -6.34
N LEU A 31 8.10 -12.04 -6.15
CA LEU A 31 8.62 -11.54 -4.87
C LEU A 31 8.06 -10.15 -4.55
N LEU A 32 7.98 -9.27 -5.54
CA LEU A 32 7.36 -7.95 -5.38
C LEU A 32 5.87 -8.05 -5.03
N ALA A 33 5.12 -8.91 -5.71
CA ALA A 33 3.70 -9.12 -5.41
C ALA A 33 3.49 -9.65 -3.98
N GLN A 34 4.34 -10.58 -3.53
CA GLN A 34 4.32 -11.10 -2.17
C GLN A 34 4.59 -10.00 -1.14
N GLU A 35 5.61 -9.18 -1.37
CA GLU A 35 5.96 -8.09 -0.46
C GLU A 35 4.89 -6.99 -0.41
N LEU A 36 4.31 -6.64 -1.56
CA LEU A 36 3.20 -5.69 -1.61
C LEU A 36 1.99 -6.20 -0.84
N HIS A 37 1.60 -7.46 -1.05
CA HIS A 37 0.48 -8.06 -0.34
C HIS A 37 0.72 -8.10 1.18
N HIS A 38 1.94 -8.41 1.60
CA HIS A 38 2.32 -8.39 3.01
C HIS A 38 2.15 -7.00 3.61
N ARG A 39 2.69 -5.96 2.95
CA ARG A 39 2.57 -4.57 3.40
C ARG A 39 1.14 -4.06 3.41
N GLU A 40 0.34 -4.42 2.40
CA GLU A 40 -1.08 -4.09 2.35
C GLU A 40 -1.84 -4.73 3.52
N THR A 41 -1.51 -5.97 3.86
CA THR A 41 -2.11 -6.66 5.01
C THR A 41 -1.74 -5.99 6.33
N GLU A 42 -0.47 -5.64 6.53
CA GLU A 42 -0.02 -4.91 7.71
C GLU A 42 -0.71 -3.54 7.82
N LEU A 43 -0.80 -2.81 6.71
CA LEU A 43 -1.50 -1.52 6.66
C LEU A 43 -2.99 -1.68 7.00
N ALA A 44 -3.66 -2.67 6.42
CA ALA A 44 -5.07 -2.94 6.71
C ALA A 44 -5.29 -3.26 8.20
N ALA A 45 -4.40 -4.04 8.81
CA ALA A 45 -4.46 -4.35 10.23
C ALA A 45 -4.24 -3.11 11.10
N ALA A 46 -3.27 -2.25 10.75
CA ALA A 46 -3.04 -0.99 11.44
C ALA A 46 -4.26 -0.05 11.35
N CYS A 47 -4.88 0.06 10.17
CA CYS A 47 -6.11 0.82 9.98
C CYS A 47 -7.27 0.26 10.81
N GLN A 48 -7.43 -1.07 10.86
CA GLN A 48 -8.46 -1.70 11.68
C GLN A 48 -8.24 -1.41 13.17
N ALA A 49 -6.99 -1.47 13.65
CA ALA A 49 -6.66 -1.15 15.02
C ALA A 49 -6.95 0.33 15.35
N ALA A 50 -6.59 1.26 14.46
CA ALA A 50 -6.90 2.67 14.62
C ALA A 50 -8.41 2.93 14.62
N ASN A 51 -9.16 2.32 13.69
CA ASN A 51 -10.61 2.48 13.62
C ASN A 51 -11.36 1.86 14.80
N ALA A 52 -10.75 0.90 15.50
CA ALA A 52 -11.29 0.32 16.72
C ALA A 52 -10.99 1.17 17.97
N ASP A 53 -10.19 2.23 17.86
CA ASP A 53 -9.88 3.12 18.98
C ASP A 53 -11.13 3.97 19.34
N PRO A 54 -11.69 3.80 20.55
CA PRO A 54 -12.89 4.51 20.96
C PRO A 54 -12.67 6.02 21.14
N ALA A 55 -11.43 6.47 21.44
CA ALA A 55 -11.13 7.89 21.55
C ALA A 55 -11.19 8.56 20.17
N LEU A 56 -10.57 7.91 19.17
CA LEU A 56 -10.65 8.34 17.78
C LEU A 56 -12.10 8.31 17.26
N ALA A 57 -12.87 7.26 17.59
CA ALA A 57 -14.27 7.14 17.19
C ALA A 57 -15.14 8.27 17.76
N ALA A 58 -14.90 8.68 19.01
CA ALA A 58 -15.59 9.80 19.64
C ALA A 58 -15.25 11.13 18.94
N GLU A 59 -13.98 11.37 18.63
CA GLU A 59 -13.53 12.56 17.89
C GLU A 59 -14.16 12.62 16.49
N ILE A 60 -14.16 11.51 15.74
CA ILE A 60 -14.81 11.42 14.43
C ILE A 60 -16.31 11.72 14.55
N THR A 61 -16.98 11.21 15.58
CA THR A 61 -18.42 11.46 15.81
C THR A 61 -18.68 12.95 16.08
N GLU A 62 -17.82 13.59 16.88
CA GLU A 62 -17.89 15.04 17.14
C GLU A 62 -17.70 15.86 15.86
N TRP A 63 -16.70 15.49 15.04
CA TRP A 63 -16.42 16.18 13.77
C TRP A 63 -17.57 16.01 12.77
N GLN A 64 -18.17 14.81 12.71
CA GLN A 64 -19.31 14.52 11.84
C GLN A 64 -20.63 15.18 12.31
N ALA A 65 -20.73 15.56 13.58
CA ALA A 65 -21.89 16.26 14.11
C ALA A 65 -21.99 17.72 13.62
N CYS A 66 -20.90 18.28 13.11
CA CYS A 66 -20.93 19.54 12.37
C CYS A 66 -21.41 19.28 10.94
N GLU A 67 -22.72 19.41 10.70
CA GLU A 67 -23.23 19.49 9.33
C GLU A 67 -22.65 20.72 8.63
N ASP A 68 -21.87 20.50 7.57
CA ASP A 68 -21.58 21.50 6.55
C ASP A 68 -22.90 21.85 5.86
N ASP A 69 -23.56 22.91 6.31
CA ASP A 69 -24.62 23.60 5.56
C ASP A 69 -23.98 24.36 4.37
N ILE A 70 -23.22 23.63 3.54
CA ILE A 70 -22.78 24.11 2.24
C ILE A 70 -23.94 23.81 1.29
N ALA A 71 -24.99 24.62 1.40
CA ALA A 71 -26.00 24.73 0.39
C ALA A 71 -25.30 25.10 -0.93
N GLU A 72 -25.20 24.13 -1.85
CA GLU A 72 -24.77 24.37 -3.22
C GLU A 72 -25.82 25.29 -3.86
N SER A 73 -25.57 26.60 -3.79
CA SER A 73 -26.41 27.61 -4.43
C SER A 73 -26.29 27.41 -5.94
N SER A 74 -27.19 26.61 -6.51
CA SER A 74 -27.32 26.48 -7.95
C SER A 74 -27.61 27.87 -8.54
N PRO A 75 -26.76 28.40 -9.43
CA PRO A 75 -26.99 29.72 -10.01
C PRO A 75 -28.20 29.64 -10.96
N SER A 76 -29.15 30.57 -10.77
CA SER A 76 -30.34 30.75 -11.60
C SER A 76 -30.03 31.33 -12.98
#